data_AF-A0A2V9UAI1-F1
#
_entry.id   AF-A0A2V9UAI1-F1
#
_cell.length_a   1.000
_cell.length_b   1.000
_cell.length_c   1.000
_cell.angle_alpha   90.00
_cell.angle_beta   90.00
_cell.angle_gamma   90.00
#
_symmetry.space_group_name_H-M   'P 1'
#
loop_
_entity.id
_entity.type
_entity.pdbx_description
1 polymer ?
#
loop_
_entity_poly.entity_id
_entity_poly.type
_entity_poly.pdbx_seq_one_letter_code
_entity_poly.pdbx_strand_id
1 'polypeptide(L)'
;KQLAHTYGGDLASTDWRHLGRLAGFTNQKFARRTVRGYAPWVKIVEARAVLASAAQELLPSAMQLVTRQTMTAARIAANHLSRVGHPGPTITVQGAVTIYQRWMQRWHIRERFPQPDWSIVDLWLARKLLAIHISAAQVETILRLGSPHFPRHHGDPEDYLRRTLARAALPAPRTVCSTHAAAPLLPRDETDSDCSNSSGGR
;
A
#
# COMPACT_ATOMS: atom_id res chain seq x y z
N LYS A 1 6.23 -10.90 3.05
CA LYS A 1 7.43 -11.57 2.48
C LYS A 1 8.08 -12.60 3.41
N GLN A 2 8.33 -12.28 4.68
CA GLN A 2 9.00 -13.19 5.63
C GLN A 2 8.40 -14.62 5.66
N LEU A 3 7.07 -14.76 5.78
CA LEU A 3 6.42 -16.08 5.82
C LEU A 3 6.71 -16.93 4.58
N ALA A 4 6.74 -16.33 3.38
CA ALA A 4 7.08 -17.07 2.16
C ALA A 4 8.54 -17.56 2.18
N HIS A 5 9.48 -16.77 2.71
CA HIS A 5 10.85 -17.25 2.89
C HIS A 5 10.94 -18.40 3.90
N THR A 6 10.27 -18.28 5.05
CA THR A 6 10.30 -19.30 6.11
C THR A 6 9.74 -20.65 5.65
N TYR A 7 8.66 -20.63 4.88
CA TYR A 7 7.95 -21.85 4.47
C TYR A 7 8.17 -22.24 2.99
N GLY A 8 9.10 -21.60 2.29
CA GLY A 8 9.35 -21.86 0.85
C GLY A 8 8.17 -21.51 -0.05
N GLY A 9 7.34 -20.54 0.35
CA GLY A 9 6.21 -20.04 -0.42
C GLY A 9 6.62 -19.19 -1.62
N ASP A 10 5.69 -19.01 -2.56
CA ASP A 10 5.90 -18.17 -3.75
C ASP A 10 6.01 -16.68 -3.37
N LEU A 11 7.16 -16.07 -3.67
CA LEU A 11 7.41 -14.66 -3.43
C LEU A 11 6.51 -13.75 -4.27
N ALA A 12 6.07 -14.18 -5.46
CA ALA A 12 5.15 -13.43 -6.30
C ALA A 12 3.75 -13.30 -5.65
N SER A 13 3.43 -14.16 -4.68
CA SER A 13 2.16 -14.17 -3.94
C SER A 13 2.18 -13.36 -2.64
N THR A 14 3.23 -12.60 -2.36
CA THR A 14 3.43 -11.94 -1.04
C THR A 14 2.95 -10.50 -0.93
N ASP A 15 2.15 -10.05 -1.90
CA ASP A 15 1.48 -8.74 -1.88
C ASP A 15 0.19 -8.77 -1.04
N TRP A 16 -0.18 -7.63 -0.44
CA TRP A 16 -1.35 -7.53 0.43
C TRP A 16 -2.69 -7.59 -0.33
N ARG A 17 -2.68 -7.41 -1.66
CA ARG A 17 -3.84 -7.54 -2.56
C ARG A 17 -3.81 -8.84 -3.34
N HIS A 18 -2.92 -9.77 -3.01
CA HIS A 18 -2.84 -11.04 -3.74
C HIS A 18 -4.15 -11.84 -3.59
N LEU A 19 -4.65 -12.37 -4.71
CA LEU A 19 -5.90 -13.13 -4.74
C LEU A 19 -5.66 -14.62 -4.49
N GLY A 20 -6.35 -15.17 -3.50
CA GLY A 20 -6.42 -16.61 -3.26
C GLY A 20 -7.40 -17.33 -4.21
N ARG A 21 -7.43 -18.66 -4.14
CA ARG A 21 -8.45 -19.45 -4.84
C ARG A 21 -9.68 -19.63 -3.97
N LEU A 22 -10.85 -19.54 -4.60
CA LEU A 22 -12.11 -19.92 -3.98
C LEU A 22 -12.34 -21.42 -4.16
N ALA A 23 -12.63 -22.11 -3.05
CA ALA A 23 -13.00 -23.52 -3.08
C ALA A 23 -14.39 -23.71 -3.71
N GLY A 24 -14.67 -24.91 -4.20
CA GLY A 24 -15.92 -25.20 -4.91
C GLY A 24 -15.89 -24.80 -6.40
N PHE A 25 -14.73 -24.37 -6.91
CA PHE A 25 -14.49 -24.17 -8.34
C PHE A 25 -13.34 -25.04 -8.83
N THR A 26 -13.33 -25.33 -10.13
CA THR A 26 -12.24 -26.06 -10.78
C THR A 26 -11.11 -25.13 -11.16
N ASN A 27 -9.87 -25.60 -11.01
CA ASN A 27 -8.68 -24.87 -11.43
C ASN A 27 -8.45 -25.04 -12.93
N GLN A 28 -8.72 -23.98 -13.69
CA GLN A 28 -8.67 -23.99 -15.16
C GLN A 28 -7.25 -23.91 -15.76
N LYS A 29 -6.19 -23.80 -14.94
CA LYS A 29 -4.82 -23.77 -15.46
C LYS A 29 -4.50 -25.10 -16.16
N PHE A 30 -4.15 -25.04 -17.44
CA PHE A 30 -3.87 -26.22 -18.27
C PHE A 30 -2.83 -27.14 -17.64
N ALA A 31 -1.72 -26.59 -17.13
CA ALA A 31 -0.66 -27.31 -16.44
C ALA A 31 -1.07 -28.01 -15.13
N ARG A 32 -2.33 -27.88 -14.69
CA ARG A 32 -2.87 -28.48 -13.47
C ARG A 32 -3.93 -29.53 -13.74
N ARG A 33 -4.23 -29.82 -15.02
CA ARG A 33 -5.15 -30.90 -15.40
C ARG A 33 -4.62 -32.25 -14.91
N THR A 34 -5.54 -33.15 -14.60
CA THR A 34 -5.19 -34.53 -14.24
C THR A 34 -4.63 -35.27 -15.46
N VAL A 35 -4.07 -36.46 -15.25
CA VAL A 35 -3.60 -37.34 -16.35
C VAL A 35 -4.69 -37.68 -17.37
N ARG A 36 -5.97 -37.59 -16.96
CA ARG A 36 -7.14 -37.80 -17.84
C ARG A 36 -7.68 -36.49 -18.46
N GLY A 37 -6.99 -35.36 -18.26
CA GLY A 37 -7.33 -34.07 -18.86
C GLY A 37 -8.36 -33.22 -18.11
N TYR A 38 -8.91 -33.69 -16.99
CA TYR A 38 -9.92 -32.95 -16.22
C TYR A 38 -9.30 -31.84 -15.35
N ALA A 39 -10.01 -30.72 -15.20
CA ALA A 39 -9.63 -29.65 -14.29
C ALA A 39 -9.89 -30.08 -12.83
N PRO A 40 -8.88 -30.00 -11.92
CA PRO A 40 -9.06 -30.44 -10.55
C PRO A 40 -9.87 -29.43 -9.73
N TRP A 41 -10.60 -29.91 -8.73
CA TRP A 41 -11.36 -29.08 -7.80
C TRP A 41 -10.47 -28.43 -6.75
N VAL A 42 -10.69 -27.14 -6.48
CA VAL A 42 -10.13 -26.45 -5.32
C VAL A 42 -10.95 -26.82 -4.09
N LYS A 43 -10.29 -27.34 -3.05
CA LYS A 43 -10.92 -27.84 -1.83
C LYS A 43 -10.49 -27.02 -0.61
N ILE A 44 -11.38 -26.91 0.38
CA ILE A 44 -11.01 -26.54 1.74
C ILE A 44 -10.48 -27.82 2.41
N VAL A 45 -9.24 -27.79 2.88
CA VAL A 45 -8.66 -28.88 3.68
C VAL A 45 -8.99 -28.67 5.16
N GLU A 46 -8.86 -27.44 5.64
CA GLU A 46 -9.19 -27.03 7.00
C GLU A 46 -9.60 -25.56 6.99
N ALA A 47 -10.55 -25.19 7.86
CA ALA A 47 -10.97 -23.81 8.08
C ALA A 47 -11.25 -23.58 9.56
N ARG A 48 -10.51 -22.64 10.17
CA ARG A 48 -10.74 -22.18 11.54
C ARG A 48 -10.66 -20.66 11.58
N ALA A 49 -11.63 -20.03 12.23
CA ALA A 49 -11.67 -18.57 12.40
C ALA A 49 -10.94 -18.16 13.68
N VAL A 50 -9.62 -18.40 13.72
CA VAL A 50 -8.77 -18.10 14.88
C VAL A 50 -7.53 -17.33 14.46
N LEU A 51 -6.95 -16.56 15.39
CA LEU A 51 -5.64 -15.95 15.18
C LEU A 51 -4.55 -17.01 15.24
N ALA A 52 -3.53 -16.86 14.39
CA ALA A 52 -2.33 -17.69 14.48
C ALA A 52 -1.62 -17.46 15.82
N SER A 53 -1.18 -18.52 16.49
CA SER A 53 -0.52 -18.43 17.80
C SER A 53 0.73 -17.54 17.81
N ALA A 54 1.42 -17.43 16.67
CA ALA A 54 2.60 -16.57 16.52
C ALA A 54 2.26 -15.11 16.17
N ALA A 55 0.96 -14.72 16.09
CA ALA A 55 0.56 -13.38 15.66
C ALA A 55 1.11 -12.28 16.59
N GLN A 56 1.10 -12.51 17.91
CA GLN A 56 1.64 -11.55 18.89
C GLN A 56 3.13 -11.27 18.70
N GLU A 57 3.90 -12.23 18.18
CA GLU A 57 5.35 -12.07 17.96
C GLU A 57 5.65 -11.52 16.56
N LEU A 58 4.91 -11.99 15.54
CA LEU A 58 5.12 -11.62 14.15
C LEU A 58 4.78 -10.17 13.86
N LEU A 59 3.71 -9.63 14.47
CA LEU A 59 3.26 -8.26 14.21
C LEU A 59 4.28 -7.20 14.68
N PRO A 60 4.77 -7.20 15.94
CA PRO A 60 5.81 -6.27 16.37
C PRO A 60 7.10 -6.40 15.56
N SER A 61 7.50 -7.64 15.24
CA SER A 61 8.69 -7.91 14.43
C SER A 61 8.56 -7.30 13.03
N ALA A 62 7.40 -7.46 12.38
CA ALA A 62 7.14 -6.85 11.08
C ALA A 62 7.13 -5.32 11.15
N MET A 63 6.51 -4.73 12.19
CA MET A 63 6.52 -3.29 12.41
C MET A 63 7.93 -2.75 12.60
N GLN A 64 8.76 -3.39 13.43
CA GLN A 64 10.17 -3.03 13.60
C GLN A 64 10.97 -3.12 12.30
N LEU A 65 10.69 -4.10 11.46
CA LEU A 65 11.34 -4.27 10.16
C LEU A 65 10.97 -3.11 9.22
N VAL A 66 9.69 -2.74 9.15
CA VAL A 66 9.23 -1.58 8.39
C VAL A 66 9.86 -0.30 8.93
N THR A 67 9.86 -0.08 10.25
CA THR A 67 10.49 1.10 10.88
C THR A 67 11.99 1.16 10.60
N ARG A 68 12.71 0.04 10.68
CA ARG A 68 14.14 0.00 10.34
C ARG A 68 14.37 0.33 8.87
N GLN A 69 13.55 -0.21 7.97
CA GLN A 69 13.66 0.08 6.54
C GLN A 69 13.36 1.55 6.23
N THR A 70 12.35 2.14 6.86
CA THR A 70 12.02 3.57 6.68
C THR A 70 13.11 4.45 7.27
N MET A 71 13.63 4.14 8.45
CA MET A 71 14.73 4.89 9.09
C MET A 71 16.03 4.77 8.29
N THR A 72 16.37 3.59 7.76
CA THR A 72 17.55 3.40 6.92
C THR A 72 17.41 4.17 5.61
N ALA A 73 16.25 4.12 4.97
CA ALA A 73 15.96 4.91 3.78
C ALA A 73 16.02 6.43 4.07
N ALA A 74 15.52 6.87 5.22
CA ALA A 74 15.59 8.27 5.66
C ALA A 74 17.05 8.69 5.94
N ARG A 75 17.86 7.84 6.59
CA ARG A 75 19.29 8.10 6.83
C ARG A 75 20.09 8.14 5.53
N ILE A 76 19.82 7.24 4.59
CA ILE A 76 20.44 7.27 3.26
C ILE A 76 20.04 8.56 2.52
N ALA A 77 18.76 8.94 2.56
CA ALA A 77 18.30 10.20 1.99
C ALA A 77 18.96 11.42 2.66
N ALA A 78 19.04 11.44 3.98
CA ALA A 78 19.68 12.49 4.76
C ALA A 78 21.20 12.58 4.46
N ASN A 79 21.91 11.45 4.42
CA ASN A 79 23.34 11.42 4.07
C ASN A 79 23.60 11.88 2.62
N HIS A 80 22.70 11.54 1.71
CA HIS A 80 22.75 12.04 0.33
C HIS A 80 22.47 13.54 0.23
N LEU A 81 21.67 14.10 1.14
CA LEU A 81 21.46 15.53 1.28
C LEU A 81 22.66 16.20 1.96
N SER A 82 23.30 15.58 2.94
CA SER A 82 24.49 16.12 3.62
C SER A 82 25.76 16.13 2.75
N ARG A 83 25.87 15.21 1.78
CA ARG A 83 26.97 15.19 0.79
C ARG A 83 26.79 16.24 -0.31
N VAL A 84 25.57 16.75 -0.51
CA VAL A 84 25.33 18.01 -1.22
C VAL A 84 25.54 19.10 -0.17
N GLY A 85 26.78 19.58 -0.03
CA GLY A 85 27.30 20.47 1.01
C GLY A 85 26.29 21.14 1.95
N HIS A 86 26.55 21.02 3.26
CA HIS A 86 25.86 21.70 4.37
C HIS A 86 24.62 22.51 3.98
N PRO A 87 23.40 22.14 4.44
CA PRO A 87 22.32 23.08 4.38
C PRO A 87 22.66 24.21 5.35
N GLY A 88 23.27 25.27 4.84
CA GLY A 88 22.82 26.59 5.24
C GLY A 88 21.28 26.65 5.06
N PRO A 89 20.60 27.62 5.66
CA PRO A 89 19.14 27.75 5.63
C PRO A 89 18.50 27.86 4.22
N THR A 90 19.28 27.67 3.15
CA THR A 90 18.91 27.91 1.76
C THR A 90 19.13 26.62 0.95
N ILE A 91 18.03 25.91 0.66
CA ILE A 91 18.04 24.85 -0.35
C ILE A 91 18.36 25.50 -1.70
N THR A 92 19.48 25.10 -2.32
CA THR A 92 19.86 25.64 -3.63
C THR A 92 18.95 25.09 -4.73
N VAL A 93 18.82 25.83 -5.84
CA VAL A 93 18.04 25.40 -7.02
C VAL A 93 18.50 24.02 -7.50
N GLN A 94 19.82 23.83 -7.63
CA GLN A 94 20.40 22.56 -8.06
C GLN A 94 20.12 21.41 -7.08
N GLY A 95 20.13 21.71 -5.78
CA GLY A 95 19.76 20.77 -4.72
C GLY A 95 18.31 20.31 -4.85
N ALA A 96 17.37 21.26 -5.00
CA ALA A 96 15.96 20.97 -5.18
C ALA A 96 15.67 20.13 -6.44
N VAL A 97 16.26 20.52 -7.58
CA VAL A 97 16.15 19.76 -8.84
C VAL A 97 16.68 18.33 -8.67
N THR A 98 17.83 18.17 -8.01
CA THR A 98 18.43 16.84 -7.78
C THR A 98 17.54 15.95 -6.92
N ILE A 99 16.95 16.51 -5.86
CA ILE A 99 16.00 15.79 -4.99
C ILE A 99 14.81 15.31 -5.81
N TYR A 100 14.20 16.22 -6.59
CA TYR A 100 13.03 15.91 -7.40
C TYR A 100 13.33 14.81 -8.43
N GLN A 101 14.42 14.95 -9.19
CA GLN A 101 14.85 14.00 -10.22
C GLN A 101 15.11 12.60 -9.64
N ARG A 102 15.76 12.51 -8.48
CA ARG A 102 16.01 11.21 -7.82
C ARG A 102 14.72 10.49 -7.43
N TRP A 103 13.71 11.22 -6.94
CA TRP A 103 12.41 10.62 -6.63
C TRP A 103 11.68 10.17 -7.90
N MET A 104 11.73 10.96 -8.98
CA MET A 104 11.16 10.55 -10.27
C MET A 104 11.79 9.28 -10.82
N GLN A 105 13.12 9.16 -10.75
CA GLN A 105 13.85 7.95 -11.15
C GLN A 105 13.46 6.76 -10.28
N ARG A 106 13.46 6.94 -8.95
CA ARG A 106 13.12 5.87 -8.00
C ARG A 106 11.70 5.33 -8.17
N TRP A 107 10.76 6.17 -8.58
CA TRP A 107 9.38 5.77 -8.84
C TRP A 107 9.10 5.40 -10.30
N HIS A 108 10.12 5.44 -11.15
CA HIS A 108 10.02 5.17 -12.58
C HIS A 108 8.91 6.00 -13.24
N ILE A 109 8.74 7.27 -12.84
CA ILE A 109 7.60 8.10 -13.26
C ILE A 109 7.52 8.23 -14.78
N ARG A 110 8.66 8.51 -15.43
CA ARG A 110 8.72 8.67 -16.90
C ARG A 110 8.49 7.38 -17.68
N GLU A 111 8.81 6.23 -17.08
CA GLU A 111 8.58 4.92 -17.69
C GLU A 111 7.11 4.51 -17.55
N ARG A 112 6.50 4.82 -16.39
CA ARG A 112 5.09 4.49 -16.10
C ARG A 112 4.11 5.45 -16.76
N PHE A 113 4.50 6.71 -16.90
CA PHE A 113 3.68 7.80 -17.41
C PHE A 113 4.51 8.62 -18.41
N PRO A 114 4.34 8.39 -19.73
CA PRO A 114 5.05 9.16 -20.76
C PRO A 114 4.77 10.66 -20.67
N GLN A 115 3.56 11.03 -20.25
CA GLN A 115 3.13 12.39 -19.96
C GLN A 115 2.57 12.44 -18.52
N PRO A 116 3.43 12.63 -17.51
CA PRO A 116 2.99 12.64 -16.13
C PRO A 116 2.19 13.91 -15.80
N ASP A 117 1.09 13.76 -15.07
CA ASP A 117 0.47 14.90 -14.38
C ASP A 117 1.38 15.32 -13.24
N TRP A 118 2.11 16.39 -13.49
CA TRP A 118 3.08 16.91 -12.55
C TRP A 118 2.47 17.32 -11.20
N SER A 119 1.20 17.74 -11.16
CA SER A 119 0.53 18.10 -9.90
C SER A 119 0.31 16.89 -8.99
N ILE A 120 0.07 15.73 -9.59
CA ILE A 120 -0.03 14.46 -8.87
C ILE A 120 1.35 14.03 -8.35
N VAL A 121 2.40 14.20 -9.17
CA VAL A 121 3.79 13.91 -8.76
C VAL A 121 4.22 14.80 -7.61
N ASP A 122 3.92 16.10 -7.67
CA ASP A 122 4.20 17.07 -6.61
C ASP A 122 3.51 16.68 -5.29
N LEU A 123 2.25 16.25 -5.34
CA LEU A 123 1.53 15.75 -4.17
C LEU A 123 2.17 14.48 -3.58
N TRP A 124 2.58 13.54 -4.42
CA TRP A 124 3.27 12.32 -3.95
C TRP A 124 4.62 12.63 -3.32
N LEU A 125 5.39 13.53 -3.93
CA LEU A 125 6.67 13.97 -3.41
C LEU A 125 6.49 14.69 -2.07
N ALA A 126 5.55 15.63 -1.98
CA ALA A 126 5.24 16.35 -0.75
C ALA A 126 4.89 15.38 0.39
N ARG A 127 4.00 14.42 0.14
CA ARG A 127 3.65 13.37 1.11
C ARG A 127 4.87 12.59 1.56
N LYS A 128 5.72 12.21 0.61
CA LYS A 128 6.89 11.39 0.93
C LYS A 128 7.91 12.15 1.77
N LEU A 129 8.15 13.43 1.46
CA LEU A 129 9.10 14.27 2.18
C LEU A 129 8.60 14.60 3.60
N LEU A 130 7.32 14.91 3.76
CA LEU A 130 6.72 15.12 5.09
C LEU A 130 6.78 13.84 5.94
N ALA A 131 6.53 12.67 5.33
CA ALA A 131 6.59 11.39 6.02
C ALA A 131 8.01 10.99 6.48
N ILE A 132 9.07 11.60 5.93
CA ILE A 132 10.46 11.44 6.39
C ILE A 132 10.93 12.64 7.23
N HIS A 133 9.98 13.44 7.77
CA HIS A 133 10.20 14.57 8.67
C HIS A 133 10.97 15.76 8.08
N ILE A 134 10.91 15.97 6.77
CA ILE A 134 11.32 17.25 6.16
C ILE A 134 10.25 18.30 6.49
N SER A 135 10.68 19.51 6.89
CA SER A 135 9.74 20.56 7.29
C SER A 135 8.90 21.06 6.12
N ALA A 136 7.68 21.51 6.38
CA ALA A 136 6.79 22.02 5.32
C ALA A 136 7.44 23.14 4.49
N ALA A 137 8.19 24.04 5.14
CA ALA A 137 8.93 25.12 4.46
C ALA A 137 10.03 24.59 3.52
N GLN A 138 10.73 23.52 3.93
CA GLN A 138 11.73 22.87 3.06
C GLN A 138 11.06 22.13 1.90
N VAL A 139 9.95 21.45 2.13
CA VAL A 139 9.17 20.79 1.07
C VAL A 139 8.66 21.83 0.07
N GLU A 140 8.14 22.96 0.54
CA GLU A 140 7.71 24.07 -0.29
C GLU A 140 8.85 24.56 -1.20
N THR A 141 10.02 24.78 -0.62
CA THR A 141 11.21 25.23 -1.37
C THR A 141 11.64 24.19 -2.42
N ILE A 142 11.59 22.89 -2.08
CA ILE A 142 11.92 21.81 -3.02
C ILE A 142 10.92 21.77 -4.18
N LEU A 143 9.62 21.92 -3.93
CA LEU A 143 8.62 21.96 -4.99
C LEU A 143 8.77 23.21 -5.86
N ARG A 144 8.93 24.37 -5.23
CA ARG A 144 9.10 25.65 -5.91
C ARG A 144 10.28 25.65 -6.87
N LEU A 145 11.42 25.08 -6.46
CA LEU A 145 12.66 25.12 -7.23
C LEU A 145 12.92 23.87 -8.08
N GLY A 146 12.39 22.72 -7.69
CA GLY A 146 12.69 21.42 -8.31
C GLY A 146 11.60 20.90 -9.23
N SER A 147 10.37 21.41 -9.10
CA SER A 147 9.25 20.89 -9.85
C SER A 147 9.28 21.34 -11.32
N PRO A 148 9.13 20.42 -12.30
CA PRO A 148 9.21 20.76 -13.70
C PRO A 148 8.15 21.80 -14.09
N HIS A 149 8.58 22.82 -14.85
CA HIS A 149 7.73 23.90 -15.36
C HIS A 149 7.07 24.77 -14.28
N PHE A 150 7.54 24.72 -13.02
CA PHE A 150 6.99 25.55 -11.96
C PHE A 150 7.48 27.02 -12.10
N PRO A 151 6.59 28.03 -11.98
CA PRO A 151 5.13 27.93 -11.84
C PRO A 151 4.41 27.62 -13.17
N ARG A 152 3.57 26.58 -13.18
CA ARG A 152 2.90 26.07 -14.40
C ARG A 152 1.63 26.83 -14.71
N HIS A 153 1.68 27.95 -15.44
CA HIS A 153 0.49 28.71 -15.85
C HIS A 153 -0.52 28.99 -14.71
N HIS A 154 -0.10 28.88 -13.45
CA HIS A 154 -0.95 29.07 -12.28
C HIS A 154 -0.98 30.57 -12.02
N GLY A 155 -2.19 31.16 -11.99
CA GLY A 155 -2.37 32.56 -11.65
C GLY A 155 -1.88 32.91 -10.24
N ASP A 156 -1.83 31.91 -9.34
CA ASP A 156 -1.27 32.02 -7.99
C ASP A 156 -0.44 30.76 -7.63
N PRO A 157 0.90 30.81 -7.77
CA PRO A 157 1.78 29.69 -7.43
C PRO A 157 1.87 29.43 -5.92
N GLU A 158 1.59 30.42 -5.08
CA GLU A 158 1.58 30.28 -3.62
C GLU A 158 0.33 29.51 -3.18
N ASP A 159 -0.83 29.80 -3.77
CA ASP A 159 -2.06 29.03 -3.54
C ASP A 159 -1.88 27.56 -3.88
N TYR A 160 -1.25 27.30 -5.03
CA TYR A 160 -0.95 25.94 -5.45
C TYR A 160 -0.08 25.19 -4.42
N LEU A 161 1.02 25.80 -3.95
CA LEU A 161 1.93 25.18 -2.98
C LEU A 161 1.21 24.90 -1.65
N ARG A 162 0.46 25.89 -1.17
CA ARG A 162 -0.32 25.80 0.07
C ARG A 162 -1.32 24.64 0.03
N ARG A 163 -2.08 24.53 -1.06
CA ARG A 163 -3.06 23.44 -1.28
C ARG A 163 -2.39 22.08 -1.37
N THR A 164 -1.25 22.00 -2.06
CA THR A 164 -0.49 20.76 -2.22
C THR A 164 0.04 20.27 -0.88
N LEU A 165 0.62 21.16 -0.07
CA LEU A 165 1.11 20.85 1.26
C LEU A 165 -0.01 20.48 2.24
N ALA A 166 -1.11 21.24 2.24
CA ALA A 166 -2.28 20.93 3.07
C ALA A 166 -2.83 19.52 2.74
N ARG A 167 -2.96 19.20 1.45
CA ARG A 167 -3.41 17.87 1.01
C ARG A 167 -2.39 16.77 1.32
N ALA A 168 -1.10 17.08 1.27
CA ALA A 168 -0.04 16.13 1.59
C ALA A 168 0.04 15.79 3.08
N ALA A 169 -0.26 16.76 3.95
CA ALA A 169 -0.30 16.57 5.40
C ALA A 169 -1.48 15.70 5.85
N LEU A 170 -2.54 15.59 5.05
CA LEU A 170 -3.67 14.71 5.36
C LEU A 170 -3.26 13.23 5.26
N PRO A 171 -3.65 12.41 6.26
CA PRO A 171 -3.44 10.97 6.21
C PRO A 171 -4.05 10.39 4.94
N ALA A 172 -3.43 9.34 4.40
CA ALA A 172 -3.99 8.63 3.25
C ALA A 172 -5.43 8.19 3.59
N PRO A 173 -6.38 8.32 2.65
CA PRO A 173 -7.76 7.93 2.91
C PRO A 173 -7.77 6.48 3.38
N ARG A 174 -8.33 6.27 4.58
CA ARG A 174 -8.58 4.93 5.09
C ARG A 174 -9.48 4.23 4.09
N THR A 175 -9.07 3.07 3.58
CA THR A 175 -9.97 2.20 2.87
C THR A 175 -11.07 1.82 3.86
N VAL A 176 -12.29 2.34 3.63
CA VAL A 176 -13.47 1.96 4.40
C VAL A 176 -13.83 0.54 3.97
N CYS A 177 -13.13 -0.45 4.48
CA CYS A 177 -13.70 -1.78 4.62
C CYS A 177 -14.52 -1.74 5.90
N SER A 178 -15.83 -1.63 5.72
CA SER A 178 -16.83 -1.67 6.77
C SER A 178 -16.52 -2.78 7.76
N THR A 179 -16.34 -2.41 9.02
CA THR A 179 -16.50 -3.30 10.15
C THR A 179 -17.92 -3.84 10.12
N HIS A 180 -18.14 -4.99 9.49
CA HIS A 180 -19.22 -5.87 9.92
C HIS A 180 -18.78 -6.41 11.29
N ALA A 181 -19.11 -5.64 12.33
CA ALA A 181 -19.12 -6.15 13.68
C ALA A 181 -20.03 -7.38 13.69
N ALA A 182 -19.48 -8.53 14.04
CA ALA A 182 -20.23 -9.74 14.25
C ALA A 182 -21.35 -9.45 15.26
N ALA A 183 -22.60 -9.60 14.83
CA ALA A 183 -23.72 -9.67 15.75
C ALA A 183 -23.48 -10.89 16.68
N PRO A 184 -23.64 -10.76 18.00
CA PRO A 184 -23.58 -11.91 18.89
C PRO A 184 -24.72 -12.86 18.53
N LEU A 185 -24.38 -14.10 18.16
CA LEU A 185 -25.35 -15.18 18.07
C LEU A 185 -25.81 -15.47 19.51
N LEU A 186 -27.03 -15.04 19.85
CA LEU A 186 -27.71 -15.56 21.03
C LEU A 186 -28.10 -17.02 20.80
N PRO A 187 -28.11 -17.87 21.84
CA PRO A 187 -28.54 -19.26 21.72
C PRO A 187 -30.02 -19.30 21.29
N ARG A 188 -30.33 -20.13 20.30
CA ARG A 188 -31.72 -20.49 20.01
C ARG A 188 -32.18 -21.44 21.10
N ASP A 189 -33.11 -20.97 21.92
CA ASP A 189 -33.92 -21.85 22.77
C ASP A 189 -34.69 -22.83 21.89
N GLU A 190 -34.63 -24.09 22.29
CA GLU A 190 -35.48 -25.16 21.81
C GLU A 190 -36.91 -24.89 22.26
N THR A 191 -37.83 -24.68 21.31
CA THR A 191 -39.24 -24.99 21.53
C THR A 191 -39.80 -25.72 20.32
N ASP A 192 -40.12 -26.96 20.62
CA ASP A 192 -40.96 -27.98 20.02
C ASP A 192 -42.12 -27.54 19.09
N SER A 193 -42.56 -28.53 18.30
CA SER A 193 -43.91 -28.69 17.73
C SER A 193 -44.33 -27.75 16.60
N ASP A 194 -44.29 -28.24 15.35
CA ASP A 194 -45.52 -28.74 14.73
C ASP A 194 -45.31 -29.32 13.33
N CYS A 195 -45.97 -30.45 13.13
CA CYS A 195 -46.04 -31.23 11.91
C CYS A 195 -46.74 -30.43 10.78
N SER A 196 -46.27 -30.57 9.54
CA SER A 196 -47.19 -30.71 8.40
C SER A 196 -46.47 -31.21 7.15
N ASN A 197 -46.95 -32.35 6.69
CA ASN A 197 -46.56 -33.01 5.45
C ASN A 197 -47.19 -32.29 4.26
N SER A 198 -46.47 -32.18 3.14
CA SER A 198 -47.12 -32.29 1.84
C SER A 198 -46.17 -32.73 0.74
N SER A 199 -46.60 -33.81 0.12
CA SER A 199 -46.02 -34.58 -0.96
C SER A 199 -46.37 -34.02 -2.34
N GLY A 200 -45.44 -34.15 -3.29
CA GLY A 200 -45.66 -34.08 -4.74
C GLY A 200 -44.37 -33.60 -5.43
N GLY A 201 -43.72 -34.30 -6.37
CA GLY A 201 -44.10 -35.48 -7.15
C GLY A 201 -43.75 -35.21 -8.62
N ARG A 202 -42.62 -35.79 -9.07
CA ARG A 202 -42.06 -35.89 -10.43
C ARG A 202 -41.36 -34.66 -11.02
#